data_AF-A0A7J6KWB8-F1
#
_entry.id   AF-A0A7J6KWB8-F1
#
_cell.length_a   1.000
_cell.length_b   1.000
_cell.length_c   1.000
_cell.angle_alpha   90.00
_cell.angle_beta   90.00
_cell.angle_gamma   90.00
#
_symmetry.space_group_name_H-M   'P 1'
#
loop_
_entity.id
_entity.type
_entity.pdbx_description
1 polymer ?
#
loop_
_entity_poly.entity_id
_entity_poly.type
_entity_poly.pdbx_seq_one_letter_code
_entity_poly.pdbx_strand_id
1 'polypeptide(L)'
;MVLGIRGLRLLSFFGRSEKHPDSRSLVNASQLEYRLSLPSDKFERNKLMPDGGNFVAVNPLARKRKAVVASLGSGLVSRPKYGKWVYIDDVKVRKDWRRKGVATQLIKRLLAYLYEGWPDVDGAYLGVLPTNEPAIRLYKKLGFVYKGVTGGWDGYVFSFSLPSAVAHLPKDPPITEMRLPTITDLGLAQDYYNLFGVGVR
;
A
#
# COMPACT_ATOMS: atom_id res chain seq x y z
N MET A 1 -15.25 58.82 54.46
CA MET A 1 -15.68 59.47 53.21
C MET A 1 -15.70 58.39 52.14
N VAL A 2 -16.90 58.08 51.63
CA VAL A 2 -17.20 56.97 50.69
C VAL A 2 -17.00 57.45 49.26
N LEU A 3 -16.56 56.55 48.36
CA LEU A 3 -16.90 56.36 46.93
C LEU A 3 -15.65 55.77 46.22
N GLY A 4 -15.71 54.76 45.36
CA GLY A 4 -16.82 54.00 44.81
C GLY A 4 -16.27 52.91 43.87
N ILE A 5 -16.94 51.77 43.85
CA ILE A 5 -16.70 50.62 42.96
C ILE A 5 -17.18 50.96 41.54
N ARG A 6 -16.38 50.63 40.50
CA ARG A 6 -16.76 50.41 39.07
C ARG A 6 -15.47 50.10 38.30
N GLY A 7 -15.35 49.16 37.39
CA GLY A 7 -16.26 48.14 36.88
C GLY A 7 -15.41 47.10 36.12
N LEU A 8 -15.74 45.84 36.34
CA LEU A 8 -15.22 44.67 35.65
C LEU A 8 -15.65 44.74 34.17
N ARG A 9 -14.71 44.76 33.22
CA ARG A 9 -14.98 44.42 31.82
C ARG A 9 -14.35 43.06 31.52
N LEU A 10 -15.17 42.01 31.66
CA LEU A 10 -14.97 40.77 30.91
C LEU A 10 -15.03 41.12 29.42
N LEU A 11 -13.89 41.06 28.73
CA LEU A 11 -13.89 40.92 27.28
C LEU A 11 -14.15 39.45 26.97
N SER A 12 -15.43 39.13 26.82
CA SER A 12 -15.92 37.94 26.13
C SER A 12 -15.55 38.05 24.65
N PHE A 13 -14.35 37.59 24.30
CA PHE A 13 -14.02 37.32 22.90
C PHE A 13 -14.77 36.06 22.48
N PHE A 14 -15.90 36.28 21.83
CA PHE A 14 -16.65 35.29 21.08
C PHE A 14 -15.70 34.53 20.15
N GLY A 15 -15.69 33.20 20.31
CA GLY A 15 -14.95 32.29 19.46
C GLY A 15 -15.32 32.46 17.99
N ARG A 16 -14.40 33.03 17.22
CA ARG A 16 -14.19 32.52 15.87
C ARG A 16 -13.47 31.20 16.04
N SER A 17 -14.19 30.11 15.81
CA SER A 17 -13.58 28.84 15.42
C SER A 17 -12.67 29.14 14.24
N GLU A 18 -11.37 29.32 14.51
CA GLU A 18 -10.36 29.15 13.49
C GLU A 18 -10.60 27.74 12.97
N LYS A 19 -11.13 27.65 11.75
CA LYS A 19 -11.08 26.43 10.97
C LYS A 19 -9.60 26.12 10.82
N HIS A 20 -9.04 25.36 11.76
CA HIS A 20 -7.73 24.76 11.58
C HIS A 20 -7.74 24.15 10.19
N PRO A 21 -6.80 24.54 9.31
CA PRO A 21 -6.75 23.97 7.98
C PRO A 21 -6.72 22.47 8.16
N ASP A 22 -7.71 21.81 7.56
CA ASP A 22 -7.89 20.38 7.67
C ASP A 22 -6.54 19.75 7.31
N SER A 23 -5.87 19.05 8.24
CA SER A 23 -4.50 18.52 8.06
C SER A 23 -4.35 17.60 6.83
N ARG A 24 -5.48 17.32 6.18
CA ARG A 24 -5.73 16.67 4.89
C ARG A 24 -5.25 17.44 3.66
N SER A 25 -5.10 18.77 3.72
CA SER A 25 -4.56 19.57 2.60
C SER A 25 -3.05 19.72 2.61
N LEU A 26 -2.38 19.30 3.69
CA LEU A 26 -0.96 19.56 3.93
C LEU A 26 -0.03 18.38 3.59
N VAL A 27 -0.59 17.18 3.35
CA VAL A 27 0.19 15.95 3.15
C VAL A 27 -0.10 15.37 1.78
N ASN A 28 0.92 15.35 0.91
CA ASN A 28 0.88 14.70 -0.38
C ASN A 28 1.31 13.22 -0.27
N ALA A 29 1.19 12.43 -1.35
CA ALA A 29 1.51 11.00 -1.30
C ALA A 29 2.97 10.72 -0.89
N SER A 30 3.94 11.53 -1.31
CA SER A 30 5.35 11.35 -0.91
C SER A 30 5.61 11.58 0.58
N GLN A 31 4.72 12.26 1.29
CA GLN A 31 4.81 12.54 2.73
C GLN A 31 4.06 11.50 3.58
N LEU A 32 3.45 10.48 2.96
CA LEU A 32 2.86 9.36 3.69
C LEU A 32 3.96 8.42 4.17
N GLU A 33 3.72 7.81 5.32
CA GLU A 33 4.52 6.71 5.82
C GLU A 33 4.09 5.42 5.11
N TYR A 34 5.04 4.68 4.56
CA TYR A 34 4.81 3.42 3.86
C TYR A 34 5.47 2.29 4.62
N ARG A 35 4.71 1.30 5.08
CA ARG A 35 5.24 0.21 5.90
C ARG A 35 4.29 -0.98 5.93
N LEU A 36 4.75 -2.09 6.50
CA LEU A 36 3.87 -3.18 6.89
C LEU A 36 2.83 -2.70 7.92
N SER A 37 1.65 -3.31 7.87
CA SER A 37 0.55 -2.98 8.77
C SER A 37 0.85 -3.42 10.19
N LEU A 38 0.58 -2.56 11.16
CA LEU A 38 0.64 -2.88 12.58
C LEU A 38 -0.70 -3.48 13.05
N PRO A 39 -0.71 -4.26 14.16
CA PRO A 39 -1.97 -4.73 14.76
C PRO A 39 -2.93 -3.59 15.14
N SER A 40 -2.38 -2.41 15.44
CA SER A 40 -3.13 -1.20 15.79
C SER A 40 -3.76 -0.50 14.59
N ASP A 41 -3.29 -0.76 13.36
CA ASP A 41 -3.84 -0.14 12.15
C ASP A 41 -5.28 -0.61 11.89
N LYS A 42 -6.14 0.34 11.54
CA LYS A 42 -7.55 0.11 11.25
C LYS A 42 -7.85 0.36 9.78
N PHE A 43 -8.13 -0.72 9.05
CA PHE A 43 -8.51 -0.74 7.64
C PHE A 43 -9.25 -2.05 7.34
N GLU A 44 -9.90 -2.13 6.19
CA GLU A 44 -10.49 -3.38 5.72
C GLU A 44 -9.36 -4.32 5.28
N ARG A 45 -9.17 -5.41 6.03
CA ARG A 45 -8.13 -6.40 5.74
C ARG A 45 -8.55 -7.28 4.57
N ASN A 46 -7.55 -7.74 3.81
CA ASN A 46 -7.77 -8.71 2.76
C ASN A 46 -8.37 -10.00 3.34
N LYS A 47 -9.52 -10.42 2.81
CA LYS A 47 -10.19 -11.67 3.19
C LYS A 47 -9.69 -12.89 2.42
N LEU A 48 -9.12 -12.66 1.24
CA LEU A 48 -8.54 -13.70 0.39
C LEU A 48 -7.19 -14.16 0.88
N MET A 49 -6.54 -13.44 1.81
CA MET A 49 -5.23 -13.80 2.36
C MET A 49 -5.18 -13.58 3.87
N PRO A 50 -5.88 -14.40 4.69
CA PRO A 50 -5.95 -14.20 6.13
C PRO A 50 -4.57 -14.31 6.81
N ASP A 51 -3.72 -15.22 6.32
CA ASP A 51 -2.33 -15.37 6.76
C ASP A 51 -1.36 -14.43 6.03
N GLY A 52 -1.86 -13.66 5.06
CA GLY A 52 -1.09 -12.68 4.31
C GLY A 52 -0.75 -11.43 5.11
N GLY A 53 0.33 -10.78 4.73
CA GLY A 53 0.75 -9.49 5.26
C GLY A 53 0.00 -8.37 4.58
N ASN A 54 -0.18 -7.24 5.24
CA ASN A 54 -0.68 -6.05 4.59
C ASN A 54 0.41 -4.98 4.59
N PHE A 55 0.55 -4.26 3.48
CA PHE A 55 1.40 -3.08 3.37
C PHE A 55 0.50 -1.86 3.25
N VAL A 56 0.79 -0.81 4.02
CA VAL A 56 -0.10 0.33 4.23
C VAL A 56 0.60 1.64 3.94
N ALA A 57 -0.20 2.62 3.50
CA ALA A 57 0.18 4.03 3.52
C ALA A 57 -0.57 4.72 4.67
N VAL A 58 0.17 5.42 5.51
CA VAL A 58 -0.31 6.03 6.75
C VAL A 58 -0.05 7.52 6.73
N ASN A 59 -1.06 8.31 7.07
CA ASN A 59 -0.91 9.74 7.31
C ASN A 59 -0.39 9.95 8.74
N PRO A 60 0.87 10.37 8.92
CA PRO A 60 1.47 10.51 10.25
C PRO A 60 0.82 11.64 11.07
N LEU A 61 0.14 12.59 10.42
CA LEU A 61 -0.52 13.72 11.08
C LEU A 61 -1.96 13.42 11.50
N ALA A 62 -2.47 12.22 11.21
CA ALA A 62 -3.84 11.85 11.53
C ALA A 62 -3.99 11.39 12.99
N ARG A 63 -5.02 11.88 13.69
CA ARG A 63 -5.39 11.43 15.04
C ARG A 63 -5.98 10.01 14.98
N LYS A 64 -5.11 8.99 14.98
CA LYS A 64 -5.27 7.53 15.25
C LYS A 64 -6.38 6.69 14.56
N ARG A 65 -7.53 7.23 14.13
CA ARG A 65 -8.62 6.45 13.46
C ARG A 65 -8.75 6.69 11.95
N LYS A 66 -8.04 7.67 11.40
CA LYS A 66 -8.00 7.98 9.95
C LYS A 66 -6.56 7.96 9.41
N ALA A 67 -5.67 7.25 10.10
CA ALA A 67 -4.26 7.23 9.78
C ALA A 67 -3.98 6.41 8.53
N VAL A 68 -4.53 5.20 8.41
CA VAL A 68 -4.40 4.43 7.16
C VAL A 68 -5.22 5.09 6.05
N VAL A 69 -4.54 5.39 4.94
CA VAL A 69 -5.13 6.00 3.75
C VAL A 69 -5.14 5.05 2.56
N ALA A 70 -4.28 4.02 2.57
CA ALA A 70 -4.31 2.93 1.61
C ALA A 70 -3.74 1.65 2.22
N SER A 71 -4.14 0.51 1.68
CA SER A 71 -3.67 -0.82 2.04
C SER A 71 -3.54 -1.69 0.80
N LEU A 72 -2.69 -2.69 0.87
CA LEU A 72 -2.63 -3.80 -0.06
C LEU A 72 -2.36 -5.10 0.72
N GLY A 73 -2.99 -6.19 0.31
CA GLY A 73 -2.68 -7.53 0.79
C GLY A 73 -1.52 -8.13 0.00
N SER A 74 -0.64 -8.84 0.69
CA SER A 74 0.52 -9.48 0.07
C SER A 74 0.86 -10.78 0.79
N GLY A 75 1.50 -11.71 0.09
CA GLY A 75 2.04 -12.87 0.77
C GLY A 75 3.02 -13.66 -0.09
N LEU A 76 3.94 -14.32 0.60
CA LEU A 76 5.02 -15.07 -0.02
C LEU A 76 4.52 -16.45 -0.47
N VAL A 77 4.75 -16.76 -1.74
CA VAL A 77 4.56 -18.08 -2.36
C VAL A 77 5.92 -18.61 -2.77
N SER A 78 6.30 -19.79 -2.24
CA SER A 78 7.60 -20.43 -2.50
C SER A 78 7.39 -21.78 -3.18
N ARG A 79 8.11 -22.03 -4.28
CA ARG A 79 8.07 -23.32 -4.98
C ARG A 79 9.48 -23.78 -5.37
N PRO A 80 9.85 -25.06 -5.10
CA PRO A 80 11.21 -25.55 -5.37
C PRO A 80 11.71 -25.32 -6.80
N LYS A 81 10.84 -25.40 -7.81
CA LYS A 81 11.22 -25.28 -9.21
C LYS A 81 11.35 -23.84 -9.73
N TYR A 82 10.71 -22.89 -9.06
CA TYR A 82 10.38 -21.60 -9.65
C TYR A 82 10.71 -20.41 -8.72
N GLY A 83 11.28 -20.68 -7.54
CA GLY A 83 11.75 -19.68 -6.60
C GLY A 83 10.64 -19.13 -5.70
N LYS A 84 10.83 -17.89 -5.24
CA LYS A 84 9.98 -17.23 -4.24
C LYS A 84 9.38 -15.94 -4.80
N TRP A 85 8.08 -15.82 -4.72
CA TRP A 85 7.34 -14.72 -5.33
C TRP A 85 6.29 -14.16 -4.39
N VAL A 86 6.00 -12.88 -4.51
CA VAL A 86 4.96 -12.22 -3.70
C VAL A 86 3.68 -12.04 -4.51
N TYR A 87 2.60 -12.65 -4.06
CA TYR A 87 1.28 -12.35 -4.59
C TYR A 87 0.79 -11.01 -4.02
N ILE A 88 0.30 -10.12 -4.87
CA ILE A 88 -0.31 -8.84 -4.48
C ILE A 88 -1.81 -8.90 -4.75
N ASP A 89 -2.60 -8.49 -3.75
CA ASP A 89 -4.04 -8.50 -3.82
C ASP A 89 -4.66 -7.34 -3.01
N ASP A 90 -5.95 -7.09 -3.22
CA ASP A 90 -6.78 -6.14 -2.46
C ASP A 90 -6.18 -4.72 -2.31
N VAL A 91 -5.62 -4.18 -3.39
CA VAL A 91 -5.06 -2.82 -3.41
C VAL A 91 -6.19 -1.78 -3.27
N LYS A 92 -6.28 -1.15 -2.11
CA LYS A 92 -7.34 -0.21 -1.75
C LYS A 92 -6.78 1.16 -1.38
N VAL A 93 -7.35 2.20 -1.96
CA VAL A 93 -7.10 3.60 -1.57
C VAL A 93 -8.40 4.24 -1.09
N ARG A 94 -8.34 4.87 0.09
CA ARG A 94 -9.46 5.61 0.66
C ARG A 94 -9.95 6.69 -0.29
N LYS A 95 -11.26 6.87 -0.41
CA LYS A 95 -11.89 7.68 -1.48
C LYS A 95 -11.33 9.11 -1.59
N ASP A 96 -11.07 9.76 -0.45
CA ASP A 96 -10.51 11.11 -0.30
C ASP A 96 -9.00 11.22 -0.64
N TRP A 97 -8.32 10.08 -0.85
CA TRP A 97 -6.91 9.97 -1.23
C TRP A 97 -6.68 9.43 -2.63
N ARG A 98 -7.76 9.10 -3.36
CA ARG A 98 -7.68 8.63 -4.74
C ARG A 98 -7.16 9.74 -5.66
N ARG A 99 -6.57 9.33 -6.79
CA ARG A 99 -6.00 10.22 -7.83
C ARG A 99 -4.86 11.14 -7.36
N LYS A 100 -4.29 10.90 -6.17
CA LYS A 100 -3.13 11.61 -5.63
C LYS A 100 -1.81 10.83 -5.72
N GLY A 101 -1.77 9.75 -6.51
CA GLY A 101 -0.59 8.90 -6.66
C GLY A 101 -0.32 7.92 -5.51
N VAL A 102 -1.24 7.80 -4.53
CA VAL A 102 -1.04 6.94 -3.35
C VAL A 102 -0.85 5.47 -3.71
N ALA A 103 -1.69 4.90 -4.58
CA ALA A 103 -1.54 3.50 -5.02
C ALA A 103 -0.20 3.25 -5.73
N THR A 104 0.24 4.21 -6.55
CA THR A 104 1.53 4.15 -7.24
C THR A 104 2.68 4.09 -6.25
N GLN A 105 2.70 4.98 -5.27
CA GLN A 105 3.75 4.98 -4.25
C GLN A 105 3.67 3.74 -3.34
N LEU A 106 2.46 3.32 -2.98
CA LEU A 106 2.24 2.15 -2.15
C LEU A 106 2.87 0.89 -2.77
N ILE A 107 2.58 0.61 -4.04
CA ILE A 107 3.14 -0.56 -4.74
C ILE A 107 4.64 -0.39 -4.98
N LYS A 108 5.11 0.80 -5.40
CA LYS A 108 6.56 1.05 -5.58
C LYS A 108 7.37 0.81 -4.31
N ARG A 109 6.86 1.27 -3.17
CA ARG A 109 7.51 1.13 -1.87
C ARG A 109 7.49 -0.32 -1.40
N LEU A 110 6.42 -1.08 -1.66
CA LEU A 110 6.42 -2.53 -1.47
C LEU A 110 7.50 -3.20 -2.33
N LEU A 111 7.53 -2.92 -3.63
CA LEU A 111 8.50 -3.54 -4.54
C LEU A 111 9.95 -3.22 -4.15
N ALA A 112 10.24 -1.99 -3.73
CA ALA A 112 11.56 -1.62 -3.20
C ALA A 112 11.88 -2.36 -1.89
N TYR A 113 10.92 -2.44 -0.97
CA TYR A 113 11.07 -3.21 0.27
C TYR A 113 11.40 -4.68 0.01
N LEU A 114 10.73 -5.30 -0.97
CA LEU A 114 11.01 -6.68 -1.38
C LEU A 114 12.39 -6.80 -2.04
N TYR A 115 12.70 -5.93 -2.98
CA TYR A 115 13.96 -5.98 -3.72
C TYR A 115 15.19 -5.83 -2.82
N GLU A 116 15.14 -4.90 -1.87
CA GLU A 116 16.29 -4.61 -0.99
C GLU A 116 16.31 -5.50 0.26
N GLY A 117 15.15 -5.85 0.81
CA GLY A 117 15.05 -6.60 2.06
C GLY A 117 14.96 -8.12 1.90
N TRP A 118 14.63 -8.61 0.70
CA TRP A 118 14.35 -10.02 0.42
C TRP A 118 15.08 -10.49 -0.85
N PRO A 119 16.42 -10.64 -0.79
CA PRO A 119 17.24 -10.97 -1.97
C PRO A 119 16.93 -12.33 -2.58
N ASP A 120 16.22 -13.20 -1.86
CA ASP A 120 15.77 -14.52 -2.29
C ASP A 120 14.38 -14.52 -2.92
N VAL A 121 13.72 -13.36 -3.02
CA VAL A 121 12.45 -13.16 -3.74
C VAL A 121 12.74 -12.71 -5.17
N ASP A 122 12.14 -13.38 -6.14
CA ASP A 122 12.36 -13.16 -7.57
C ASP A 122 11.48 -12.02 -8.16
N GLY A 123 10.39 -11.69 -7.49
CA GLY A 123 9.44 -10.69 -7.95
C GLY A 123 8.08 -10.74 -7.28
N ALA A 124 7.11 -10.09 -7.92
CA ALA A 124 5.72 -10.04 -7.51
C ALA A 124 4.75 -10.27 -8.67
N TYR A 125 3.56 -10.77 -8.37
CA TYR A 125 2.51 -11.03 -9.37
C TYR A 125 1.12 -10.75 -8.81
N LEU A 126 0.16 -10.53 -9.71
CA LEU A 126 -1.24 -10.26 -9.36
C LEU A 126 -2.19 -10.67 -10.49
N GLY A 127 -3.46 -10.87 -10.13
CA GLY A 127 -4.59 -10.95 -11.06
C GLY A 127 -5.43 -9.67 -11.01
N VAL A 128 -5.94 -9.22 -12.15
CA VAL A 128 -6.84 -8.06 -12.23
C VAL A 128 -8.00 -8.33 -13.18
N LEU A 129 -9.21 -7.86 -12.84
CA LEU A 129 -10.35 -7.94 -13.75
C LEU A 129 -10.01 -7.22 -15.07
N PRO A 130 -10.29 -7.82 -16.25
CA PRO A 130 -10.00 -7.22 -17.56
C PRO A 130 -10.66 -5.84 -17.76
N THR A 131 -11.78 -5.60 -17.07
CA THR A 131 -12.53 -4.34 -17.12
C THR A 131 -11.96 -3.26 -16.19
N ASN A 132 -10.99 -3.57 -15.32
CA ASN A 132 -10.39 -2.62 -14.40
C ASN A 132 -9.23 -1.86 -15.04
N GLU A 133 -9.55 -1.09 -16.09
CA GLU A 133 -8.55 -0.33 -16.85
C GLU A 133 -7.68 0.60 -15.98
N PRO A 134 -8.20 1.29 -14.94
CA PRO A 134 -7.35 2.13 -14.10
C PRO A 134 -6.24 1.35 -13.40
N ALA A 135 -6.52 0.14 -12.93
CA ALA A 135 -5.53 -0.74 -12.31
C ALA A 135 -4.55 -1.30 -13.35
N ILE A 136 -5.05 -1.74 -14.51
CA ILE A 136 -4.20 -2.22 -15.62
C ILE A 136 -3.20 -1.14 -16.06
N ARG A 137 -3.65 0.11 -16.24
CA ARG A 137 -2.76 1.24 -16.58
C ARG A 137 -1.73 1.50 -15.49
N LEU A 138 -2.12 1.37 -14.21
CA LEU A 138 -1.20 1.50 -13.09
C LEU A 138 -0.12 0.42 -13.11
N TYR A 139 -0.49 -0.85 -13.27
CA TYR A 139 0.46 -1.97 -13.24
C TYR A 139 1.45 -1.90 -14.41
N LYS A 140 0.96 -1.64 -15.62
CA LYS A 140 1.83 -1.44 -16.80
C LYS A 140 2.82 -0.29 -16.60
N LYS A 141 2.35 0.86 -16.07
CA LYS A 141 3.20 2.00 -15.74
C LYS A 141 4.27 1.67 -14.69
N LEU A 142 3.97 0.74 -13.78
CA LEU A 142 4.88 0.30 -12.74
C LEU A 142 5.89 -0.75 -13.21
N GLY A 143 5.81 -1.21 -14.46
CA GLY A 143 6.73 -2.21 -15.01
C GLY A 143 6.24 -3.65 -14.91
N PHE A 144 4.98 -3.88 -14.50
CA PHE A 144 4.39 -5.20 -14.60
C PHE A 144 4.12 -5.57 -16.06
N VAL A 145 4.44 -6.81 -16.42
CA VAL A 145 4.26 -7.39 -17.74
C VAL A 145 3.06 -8.34 -17.72
N TYR A 146 2.17 -8.20 -18.70
CA TYR A 146 1.04 -9.10 -18.87
C TYR A 146 1.50 -10.53 -19.22
N LYS A 147 0.85 -11.55 -18.64
CA LYS A 147 1.21 -12.96 -18.83
C LYS A 147 0.08 -13.86 -19.32
N GLY A 148 -1.17 -13.40 -19.32
CA GLY A 148 -2.31 -14.19 -19.82
C GLY A 148 -3.59 -13.96 -19.03
N VAL A 149 -4.62 -14.77 -19.32
CA VAL A 149 -5.91 -14.74 -18.63
C VAL A 149 -6.14 -16.06 -17.89
N THR A 150 -6.71 -16.02 -16.69
CA THR A 150 -7.17 -17.22 -15.97
C THR A 150 -8.37 -16.87 -15.11
N GLY A 151 -9.40 -17.72 -15.15
CA GLY A 151 -10.58 -17.54 -14.30
C GLY A 151 -11.30 -16.21 -14.54
N GLY A 152 -11.10 -15.60 -15.72
CA GLY A 152 -11.62 -14.27 -16.04
C GLY A 152 -10.76 -13.09 -15.55
N TRP A 153 -9.52 -13.33 -15.12
CA TRP A 153 -8.58 -12.29 -14.64
C TRP A 153 -7.34 -12.22 -15.52
N ASP A 154 -6.90 -11.01 -15.82
CA ASP A 154 -5.62 -10.74 -16.47
C ASP A 154 -4.48 -10.85 -15.46
N GLY A 155 -3.48 -11.68 -15.76
CA GLY A 155 -2.29 -11.89 -14.94
C GLY A 155 -1.16 -10.94 -15.30
N TYR A 156 -0.50 -10.37 -14.29
CA TYR A 156 0.60 -9.43 -14.42
C TYR A 156 1.76 -9.78 -13.49
N VAL A 157 3.00 -9.63 -13.97
CA VAL A 157 4.23 -9.98 -13.25
C VAL A 157 5.24 -8.85 -13.27
N PHE A 158 5.83 -8.57 -12.12
CA PHE A 158 7.00 -7.73 -11.96
C PHE A 158 8.17 -8.61 -11.51
N SER A 159 9.27 -8.63 -12.28
CA SER A 159 10.45 -9.46 -11.98
C SER A 159 11.64 -8.60 -11.60
N PHE A 160 12.31 -8.94 -10.51
CA PHE A 160 13.49 -8.23 -10.02
C PHE A 160 14.75 -8.52 -10.83
N SER A 161 14.76 -9.59 -11.64
CA SER A 161 15.87 -9.90 -12.55
C SER A 161 15.89 -9.00 -13.80
N LEU A 162 14.82 -8.24 -14.05
CA LEU A 162 14.74 -7.30 -15.19
C LEU A 162 15.29 -5.92 -14.78
N PRO A 163 16.46 -5.48 -15.30
CA PRO A 163 17.07 -4.21 -14.89
C PRO A 163 16.17 -2.99 -15.13
N SER A 164 15.38 -3.01 -16.21
CA SER A 164 14.44 -1.94 -16.55
C SER A 164 13.29 -1.82 -15.54
N ALA A 165 12.89 -2.93 -14.90
CA ALA A 165 11.84 -2.93 -13.89
C ALA A 165 12.35 -2.29 -12.59
N VAL A 166 13.56 -2.65 -12.16
CA VAL A 166 14.13 -2.17 -10.88
C VAL A 166 14.68 -0.74 -10.95
N ALA A 167 15.07 -0.25 -12.14
CA ALA A 167 15.64 1.09 -12.33
C ALA A 167 14.74 2.25 -11.83
N HIS A 168 13.43 2.00 -11.68
CA HIS A 168 12.45 3.00 -11.26
C HIS A 168 11.95 2.85 -9.81
N LEU A 169 12.54 1.92 -9.05
CA LEU A 169 12.24 1.72 -7.64
C LEU A 169 12.88 2.84 -6.80
N PRO A 170 12.19 3.33 -5.75
CA PRO A 170 12.79 4.24 -4.77
C PRO A 170 14.00 3.59 -4.08
N LYS A 171 15.07 4.37 -3.85
CA LYS A 171 16.32 3.90 -3.22
C LYS A 171 16.33 3.91 -1.68
N ASP A 172 15.20 4.30 -1.07
CA ASP A 172 15.05 4.39 0.40
C ASP A 172 13.87 3.52 0.83
N PRO A 173 14.03 2.20 0.99
CA PRO A 173 12.95 1.34 1.46
C PRO A 173 12.68 1.58 2.96
N PRO A 174 11.45 1.34 3.42
CA PRO A 174 11.17 1.35 4.85
C PRO A 174 11.93 0.24 5.59
N ILE A 175 12.20 0.51 6.87
CA ILE A 175 13.03 -0.27 7.81
C ILE A 175 12.76 -1.79 7.74
N THR A 176 13.85 -2.56 7.65
CA THR A 176 14.01 -3.94 7.19
C THR A 176 13.81 -5.02 8.26
N GLU A 177 12.98 -4.82 9.28
CA GLU A 177 13.01 -5.70 10.47
C GLU A 177 11.91 -6.76 10.54
N MET A 178 10.98 -6.86 9.58
CA MET A 178 9.83 -7.76 9.72
C MET A 178 9.68 -8.79 8.60
N ARG A 179 9.52 -10.06 8.99
CA ARG A 179 9.31 -11.20 8.09
C ARG A 179 8.01 -11.06 7.30
N LEU A 180 8.06 -11.23 5.97
CA LEU A 180 6.88 -11.47 5.14
C LEU A 180 6.23 -12.75 5.63
N PRO A 181 4.93 -12.75 5.90
CA PRO A 181 4.27 -13.98 6.23
C PRO A 181 4.20 -14.88 5.00
N THR A 182 4.55 -16.14 5.21
CA THR A 182 4.39 -17.19 4.20
C THR A 182 2.93 -17.57 4.12
N ILE A 183 2.37 -17.58 2.91
CA ILE A 183 1.01 -18.06 2.71
C ILE A 183 1.04 -19.57 2.84
N THR A 184 0.37 -20.11 3.87
CA THR A 184 0.30 -21.55 4.12
C THR A 184 -0.83 -22.23 3.36
N ASP A 185 -1.94 -21.54 3.08
CA ASP A 185 -3.07 -22.15 2.37
C ASP A 185 -3.86 -21.14 1.54
N LEU A 186 -3.55 -21.07 0.25
CA LEU A 186 -4.41 -20.46 -0.76
C LEU A 186 -4.19 -21.14 -2.11
N GLY A 187 -5.11 -22.04 -2.47
CA GLY A 187 -5.23 -22.55 -3.84
C GLY A 187 -5.18 -21.42 -4.86
N LEU A 188 -5.86 -20.29 -4.60
CA LEU A 188 -5.89 -19.14 -5.51
C LEU A 188 -4.48 -18.55 -5.76
N ALA A 189 -3.79 -18.07 -4.73
CA ALA A 189 -2.45 -17.49 -4.89
C ALA A 189 -1.49 -18.49 -5.58
N GLN A 190 -1.63 -19.78 -5.24
CA GLN A 190 -0.87 -20.84 -5.88
C GLN A 190 -1.24 -21.08 -7.34
N ASP A 191 -2.51 -21.01 -7.70
CA ASP A 191 -2.99 -21.19 -9.08
C ASP A 191 -2.51 -20.03 -9.95
N TYR A 192 -2.69 -18.79 -9.48
CA TYR A 192 -2.12 -17.62 -10.15
C TYR A 192 -0.60 -17.73 -10.28
N TYR A 193 0.09 -18.31 -9.29
CA TYR A 193 1.51 -18.57 -9.41
C TYR A 193 1.84 -19.58 -10.51
N ASN A 194 1.16 -20.72 -10.55
CA ASN A 194 1.41 -21.76 -11.54
C ASN A 194 1.20 -21.24 -12.98
N LEU A 195 0.34 -20.24 -13.13
CA LEU A 195 -0.06 -19.71 -14.43
C LEU A 195 0.70 -18.45 -14.84
N PHE A 196 1.00 -17.58 -13.89
CA PHE A 196 1.64 -16.28 -14.15
C PHE A 196 2.99 -16.15 -13.48
N GLY A 197 3.21 -16.82 -12.35
CA GLY A 197 4.37 -16.69 -11.48
C GLY A 197 5.70 -16.94 -12.17
N VAL A 198 5.84 -18.00 -12.99
CA VAL A 198 6.96 -18.11 -13.95
C VAL A 198 6.76 -19.29 -14.91
N GLY A 199 6.88 -18.99 -16.20
CA GLY A 199 7.03 -19.93 -17.31
C GLY A 199 8.10 -19.43 -18.28
N VAL A 200 9.26 -19.01 -17.76
CA VAL A 200 10.43 -18.73 -18.59
C VAL A 200 11.35 -19.93 -18.45
N ARG A 201 11.55 -20.63 -19.57
CA ARG A 201 12.57 -21.67 -19.73
C ARG A 201 13.96 -21.07 -19.59
#